data_AF-A0A255PBK7-F1
#
_entry.id   AF-A0A255PBK7-F1
#
_cell.length_a   1.000
_cell.length_b   1.000
_cell.length_c   1.000
_cell.angle_alpha   90.00
_cell.angle_beta   90.00
_cell.angle_gamma   90.00
#
_symmetry.space_group_name_H-M   'P 1'
#
loop_
_entity.id
_entity.type
_entity.pdbx_description
1 polymer ?
#
loop_
_entity_poly.entity_id
_entity_poly.type
_entity_poly.pdbx_seq_one_letter_code
_entity_poly.pdbx_strand_id
1 'polypeptide(L)'
;MRALRRALVTAVVTSLSILSLAAVDATAAQPSRPAAASARAAAPVPVDTPVHLVESATDRGVGYEVYAGWDYVLLANDSGNPGTRVVFHPQGDGYTIESTSGNWGGYTYWHVVGNGIRLDTRENATVFQVVAGGRGLLLKDAYGNYATYPIGGKGWLQMYASVLPNFRDFGYFRVQQ
;
A
#
# COMPACT_ATOMS: atom_id res chain seq x y z
N MET A 1 -50.13 -38.47 36.54
CA MET A 1 -50.13 -39.69 37.37
C MET A 1 -48.69 -40.11 37.62
N ARG A 2 -48.32 -40.31 38.91
CA ARG A 2 -47.36 -41.26 39.52
C ARG A 2 -46.06 -41.59 38.75
N ALA A 3 -44.85 -41.59 39.32
CA ALA A 3 -44.39 -41.38 40.68
C ALA A 3 -42.85 -41.27 40.71
N LEU A 4 -42.35 -40.52 41.70
CA LEU A 4 -41.13 -40.70 42.49
C LEU A 4 -40.31 -41.99 42.23
N ARG A 5 -38.97 -41.88 42.28
CA ARG A 5 -38.17 -42.43 43.41
C ARG A 5 -36.90 -41.61 43.69
N ARG A 6 -36.78 -41.19 44.94
CA ARG A 6 -35.54 -40.73 45.60
C ARG A 6 -34.59 -41.91 45.82
N ALA A 7 -33.29 -41.66 45.82
CA ALA A 7 -32.37 -42.30 46.75
C ALA A 7 -31.14 -41.41 46.96
N LEU A 8 -30.88 -41.09 48.23
CA LEU A 8 -29.75 -40.36 48.77
C LEU A 8 -28.87 -41.41 49.46
N VAL A 9 -27.58 -41.53 49.13
CA VAL A 9 -26.62 -42.29 49.94
C VAL A 9 -25.26 -41.58 49.93
N THR A 10 -24.98 -40.99 51.09
CA THR A 10 -23.73 -41.02 51.90
C THR A 10 -22.37 -40.93 51.23
N ALA A 11 -21.61 -39.94 51.72
CA ALA A 11 -20.20 -39.67 51.47
C ALA A 11 -19.25 -40.82 51.88
N VAL A 12 -18.15 -40.95 51.14
CA VAL A 12 -16.88 -41.48 51.66
C VAL A 12 -15.77 -40.51 51.23
N VAL A 13 -15.19 -39.85 52.23
CA VAL A 13 -13.93 -39.14 52.11
C VAL A 13 -12.83 -40.17 52.32
N THR A 14 -11.94 -40.32 51.35
CA THR A 14 -10.62 -40.91 51.55
C THR A 14 -9.60 -40.15 50.72
N SER A 15 -8.75 -39.43 51.44
CA SER A 15 -7.55 -38.76 50.95
C SER A 15 -6.59 -39.78 50.33
N LEU A 16 -5.97 -39.43 49.20
CA LEU A 16 -4.73 -40.08 48.77
C LEU A 16 -3.78 -39.07 48.15
N SER A 17 -2.52 -39.25 48.53
CA SER A 17 -1.43 -38.29 48.51
C SER A 17 -0.85 -37.98 47.14
N ILE A 18 -0.37 -36.74 47.07
CA ILE A 18 0.60 -36.10 46.18
C ILE A 18 1.50 -37.07 45.38
N LEU A 19 1.53 -36.90 44.06
CA LEU A 19 2.73 -37.14 43.25
C LEU A 19 3.03 -35.87 42.44
N SER A 20 4.03 -35.12 42.88
CA SER A 20 4.58 -33.98 42.13
C SER A 20 5.35 -34.51 40.91
N LEU A 21 4.82 -34.27 39.72
CA LEU A 21 5.59 -34.43 38.49
C LEU A 21 6.46 -33.19 38.32
N ALA A 22 7.77 -33.35 38.50
CA ALA A 22 8.73 -32.33 38.12
C ALA A 22 8.60 -32.07 36.62
N ALA A 23 8.21 -30.86 36.23
CA ALA A 23 8.31 -30.41 34.85
C ALA A 23 9.80 -30.32 34.51
N VAL A 24 10.23 -31.13 33.54
CA VAL A 24 11.57 -31.06 32.98
C VAL A 24 11.64 -29.77 32.16
N ASP A 25 12.53 -28.86 32.57
CA ASP A 25 12.92 -27.68 31.78
C ASP A 25 13.54 -28.14 30.47
N ALA A 26 12.75 -28.15 29.41
CA ALA A 26 13.24 -28.23 28.04
C ALA A 26 13.48 -26.80 27.56
N THR A 27 14.66 -26.25 27.88
CA THR A 27 15.18 -25.03 27.24
C THR A 27 15.48 -25.35 25.78
N ALA A 28 14.46 -25.31 24.93
CA ALA A 28 14.65 -25.26 23.49
C ALA A 28 15.21 -23.87 23.15
N ALA A 29 16.49 -23.82 22.81
CA ALA A 29 17.13 -22.63 22.28
C ALA A 29 16.38 -22.16 21.03
N GLN A 30 15.65 -21.06 21.17
CA GLN A 30 14.94 -20.42 20.07
C GLN A 30 15.99 -19.88 19.09
N PRO A 31 15.99 -20.28 17.79
CA PRO A 31 16.88 -19.67 16.83
C PRO A 31 16.53 -18.19 16.73
N SER A 32 17.52 -17.35 17.04
CA SER A 32 17.42 -15.89 16.98
C SER A 32 16.96 -15.48 15.59
N ARG A 33 15.71 -15.02 15.51
CA ARG A 33 15.16 -14.35 14.33
C ARG A 33 16.11 -13.18 14.02
N PRO A 34 16.65 -13.05 12.80
CA PRO A 34 17.46 -11.89 12.47
C PRO A 34 16.61 -10.65 12.74
N ALA A 35 17.18 -9.72 13.50
CA ALA A 35 16.58 -8.43 13.79
C ALA A 35 16.05 -7.85 12.47
N ALA A 36 14.77 -7.47 12.47
CA ALA A 36 14.17 -6.75 11.36
C ALA A 36 15.14 -5.63 10.98
N ALA A 37 15.67 -5.68 9.76
CA ALA A 37 16.50 -4.61 9.23
C ALA A 37 15.77 -3.31 9.51
N SER A 38 16.37 -2.43 10.32
CA SER A 38 15.82 -1.10 10.60
C SER A 38 15.39 -0.53 9.27
N ALA A 39 14.08 -0.38 9.08
CA ALA A 39 13.53 0.29 7.93
C ALA A 39 14.16 1.68 7.96
N ARG A 40 15.14 1.91 7.08
CA ARG A 40 15.68 3.25 6.84
C ARG A 40 14.44 4.06 6.49
N ALA A 41 14.04 4.99 7.36
CA ALA A 41 12.92 5.87 7.10
C ALA A 41 13.16 6.47 5.71
N ALA A 42 12.24 6.23 4.77
CA ALA A 42 12.42 6.77 3.43
C ALA A 42 12.52 8.29 3.55
N ALA A 43 13.38 8.89 2.73
CA ALA A 43 13.48 10.34 2.69
C ALA A 43 12.08 10.94 2.47
N PRO A 44 11.71 12.01 3.20
CA PRO A 44 10.42 12.65 3.02
C PRO A 44 10.27 13.14 1.57
N VAL A 45 9.07 13.06 1.02
CA VAL A 45 8.79 13.56 -0.33
C VAL A 45 9.00 15.09 -0.34
N PRO A 46 9.78 15.64 -1.29
CA PRO A 46 9.88 17.08 -1.49
C PRO A 46 8.49 17.68 -1.75
N VAL A 47 8.09 18.63 -0.91
CA VAL A 47 6.79 19.30 -1.02
C VAL A 47 6.92 20.57 -1.84
N ASP A 48 5.86 20.91 -2.59
CA ASP A 48 5.76 22.13 -3.39
C ASP A 48 6.95 22.38 -4.34
N THR A 49 7.69 21.32 -4.66
CA THR A 49 8.86 21.34 -5.52
C THR A 49 8.64 20.32 -6.64
N PRO A 50 8.79 20.71 -7.91
CA PRO A 50 8.64 19.77 -9.01
C PRO A 50 9.69 18.66 -8.97
N VAL A 51 9.24 17.41 -9.10
CA VAL A 51 10.09 16.21 -9.08
C VAL A 51 9.60 15.20 -10.11
N HIS A 52 10.49 14.35 -10.61
CA HIS A 52 10.09 13.16 -11.35
C HIS A 52 9.75 12.03 -10.39
N LEU A 53 8.62 11.37 -10.67
CA LEU A 53 8.24 10.14 -10.01
C LEU A 53 8.62 8.98 -10.93
N VAL A 54 9.58 8.15 -10.52
CA VAL A 54 10.14 7.08 -11.36
C VAL A 54 9.87 5.73 -10.71
N GLU A 55 9.28 4.80 -11.46
CA GLU A 55 9.02 3.45 -10.97
C GLU A 55 10.34 2.69 -10.75
N SER A 56 10.47 2.10 -9.57
CA SER A 56 11.73 1.63 -9.03
C SER A 56 12.32 0.46 -9.82
N ALA A 57 11.48 -0.48 -10.25
CA ALA A 57 11.88 -1.74 -10.86
C ALA A 57 12.13 -1.63 -12.36
N THR A 58 11.40 -0.75 -13.04
CA THR A 58 11.39 -0.59 -14.49
C THR A 58 12.15 0.65 -14.95
N ASP A 59 12.48 1.57 -14.05
CA ASP A 59 13.12 2.86 -14.38
C ASP A 59 12.29 3.70 -15.35
N ARG A 60 10.97 3.55 -15.31
CA ARG A 60 10.02 4.30 -16.14
C ARG A 60 9.42 5.41 -15.29
N GLY A 61 9.55 6.64 -15.74
CA GLY A 61 8.93 7.81 -15.14
C GLY A 61 7.41 7.81 -15.29
N VAL A 62 6.72 8.61 -14.48
CA VAL A 62 5.28 8.81 -14.61
C VAL A 62 5.01 10.02 -15.49
N GLY A 63 4.08 9.88 -16.44
CA GLY A 63 3.56 10.97 -17.26
C GLY A 63 2.06 10.82 -17.47
N TYR A 64 1.54 11.43 -18.53
CA TYR A 64 0.15 11.32 -18.92
C TYR A 64 0.01 11.19 -20.43
N GLU A 65 -1.11 10.61 -20.87
CA GLU A 65 -1.47 10.49 -22.28
C GLU A 65 -2.99 10.63 -22.45
N VAL A 66 -3.41 11.25 -23.54
CA VAL A 66 -4.83 11.38 -23.90
C VAL A 66 -5.44 10.01 -24.19
N TYR A 67 -6.43 9.62 -23.39
CA TYR A 67 -7.26 8.45 -23.61
C TYR A 67 -8.73 8.78 -23.30
N ALA A 68 -9.62 8.45 -24.25
CA ALA A 68 -11.06 8.73 -24.15
C ALA A 68 -11.39 10.20 -23.77
N GLY A 69 -10.60 11.15 -24.28
CA GLY A 69 -10.80 12.59 -24.07
C GLY A 69 -10.25 13.15 -22.75
N TRP A 70 -9.44 12.38 -22.01
CA TRP A 70 -8.80 12.81 -20.75
C TRP A 70 -7.32 12.43 -20.72
N ASP A 71 -6.52 13.18 -19.97
CA ASP A 71 -5.12 12.85 -19.72
C ASP A 71 -5.04 11.79 -18.63
N TYR A 72 -4.89 10.52 -19.01
CA TYR A 72 -4.69 9.44 -18.04
C TYR A 72 -3.22 9.31 -17.68
N VAL A 73 -2.95 9.07 -16.40
CA VAL A 73 -1.61 8.91 -15.86
C VAL A 73 -1.09 7.51 -16.16
N LEU A 74 0.17 7.42 -16.59
CA LEU A 74 0.82 6.16 -16.95
C LEU A 74 2.33 6.22 -16.70
N LEU A 75 2.96 5.04 -16.63
CA LEU A 75 4.39 4.92 -16.82
C LEU A 75 4.76 5.25 -18.26
N ALA A 76 5.77 6.10 -18.46
CA ALA A 76 6.41 6.40 -19.73
C ALA A 76 6.76 5.09 -20.45
N ASN A 77 6.67 5.02 -21.78
CA ASN A 77 6.83 3.75 -22.50
C ASN A 77 8.24 3.14 -22.36
N ASP A 78 9.26 3.99 -22.29
CA ASP A 78 10.66 3.59 -22.32
C ASP A 78 11.33 3.71 -20.94
N SER A 79 12.19 2.75 -20.61
CA SER A 79 13.09 2.84 -19.45
C SER A 79 14.03 4.04 -19.58
N GLY A 80 14.30 4.73 -18.47
CA GLY A 80 15.13 5.93 -18.43
C GLY A 80 14.40 7.21 -18.85
N ASN A 81 13.16 7.12 -19.35
CA ASN A 81 12.34 8.30 -19.60
C ASN A 81 11.71 8.76 -18.27
N PRO A 82 12.05 9.95 -17.75
CA PRO A 82 11.60 10.40 -16.43
C PRO A 82 10.15 10.90 -16.41
N GLY A 83 9.49 10.99 -17.56
CA GLY A 83 8.09 11.41 -17.68
C GLY A 83 7.87 12.89 -17.36
N THR A 84 6.69 13.21 -16.88
CA THR A 84 6.31 14.58 -16.47
C THR A 84 6.68 14.79 -15.01
N ARG A 85 7.20 15.98 -14.67
CA ARG A 85 7.39 16.35 -13.27
C ARG A 85 6.03 16.48 -12.58
N VAL A 86 6.01 16.16 -11.30
CA VAL A 86 4.86 16.32 -10.41
C VAL A 86 5.24 17.15 -9.19
N VAL A 87 4.25 17.80 -8.60
CA VAL A 87 4.37 18.56 -7.36
C VAL A 87 3.46 17.93 -6.32
N PHE A 88 4.01 17.63 -5.15
CA PHE A 88 3.25 17.14 -4.01
C PHE A 88 2.81 18.33 -3.16
N HIS A 89 1.50 18.60 -3.13
CA HIS A 89 0.91 19.63 -2.28
C HIS A 89 0.31 18.99 -1.03
N PRO A 90 0.79 19.33 0.17
CA PRO A 90 0.23 18.80 1.41
C PRO A 90 -1.26 19.12 1.55
N GLN A 91 -2.08 18.11 1.84
CA GLN A 91 -3.52 18.26 2.09
C GLN A 91 -3.99 17.21 3.09
N GLY A 92 -4.39 17.65 4.29
CA GLY A 92 -4.79 16.75 5.37
C GLY A 92 -3.62 15.87 5.83
N ASP A 93 -3.82 14.55 5.83
CA ASP A 93 -2.82 13.53 6.15
C ASP A 93 -2.07 12.98 4.92
N GLY A 94 -2.28 13.59 3.75
CA GLY A 94 -1.68 13.16 2.49
C GLY A 94 -1.34 14.33 1.57
N TYR A 95 -1.40 14.07 0.27
CA TYR A 95 -1.01 15.02 -0.77
C TYR A 95 -1.99 14.98 -1.94
N THR A 96 -2.36 16.15 -2.46
CA THR A 96 -2.79 16.23 -3.86
C THR A 96 -1.55 16.31 -4.74
N ILE A 97 -1.57 15.61 -5.87
CA ILE A 97 -0.44 15.54 -6.79
C ILE A 97 -0.80 16.32 -8.05
N GLU A 98 0.01 17.33 -8.39
CA GLU A 98 -0.14 18.11 -9.61
C GLU A 98 0.93 17.70 -10.63
N SER A 99 0.54 17.32 -11.84
CA SER A 99 1.46 17.24 -12.98
C SER A 99 1.80 18.65 -13.45
N THR A 100 3.07 18.95 -13.70
CA THR A 100 3.50 20.31 -14.11
C THR A 100 3.02 20.73 -15.49
N SER A 101 2.37 19.83 -16.23
CA SER A 101 1.73 20.10 -17.50
C SER A 101 0.51 19.18 -17.68
N GLY A 102 -0.37 19.56 -18.59
CA GLY A 102 -1.54 18.82 -19.06
C GLY A 102 -1.91 19.30 -20.46
N ASN A 103 -2.76 18.56 -21.18
CA ASN A 103 -3.28 18.97 -22.50
C ASN A 103 -4.44 19.98 -22.39
N TRP A 104 -5.03 20.14 -21.21
CA TRP A 104 -6.11 21.09 -20.96
C TRP A 104 -5.77 22.04 -19.80
N GLY A 105 -5.97 23.34 -20.02
CA GLY A 105 -5.60 24.37 -19.05
C GLY A 105 -6.33 24.20 -17.72
N GLY A 106 -5.58 24.09 -16.62
CA GLY A 106 -6.11 23.89 -15.27
C GLY A 106 -6.45 22.43 -14.92
N TYR A 107 -6.34 21.49 -15.87
CA TYR A 107 -6.55 20.06 -15.64
C TYR A 107 -5.20 19.38 -15.44
N THR A 108 -4.58 19.61 -14.28
CA THR A 108 -3.23 19.14 -13.94
C THR A 108 -3.17 18.28 -12.69
N TYR A 109 -4.26 18.17 -11.93
CA TYR A 109 -4.29 17.45 -10.66
C TYR A 109 -4.73 16.01 -10.84
N TRP A 110 -4.04 15.08 -10.17
CA TRP A 110 -4.38 13.67 -10.23
C TRP A 110 -5.72 13.39 -9.55
N HIS A 111 -6.65 12.81 -10.29
CA HIS A 111 -7.97 12.41 -9.83
C HIS A 111 -8.21 10.94 -10.18
N VAL A 112 -8.51 10.14 -9.16
CA VAL A 112 -8.88 8.72 -9.33
C VAL A 112 -10.32 8.65 -9.83
N VAL A 113 -10.53 8.04 -11.00
CA VAL A 113 -11.85 7.82 -11.60
C VAL A 113 -11.99 6.35 -12.00
N GLY A 114 -12.95 5.66 -11.38
CA GLY A 114 -12.98 4.20 -11.40
C GLY A 114 -11.68 3.66 -10.81
N ASN A 115 -10.95 2.85 -11.58
CA ASN A 115 -9.62 2.40 -11.18
C ASN A 115 -8.49 3.23 -11.82
N GLY A 116 -8.77 4.11 -12.78
CA GLY A 116 -7.73 4.90 -13.46
C GLY A 116 -7.39 6.17 -12.69
N ILE A 117 -6.24 6.77 -13.00
CA ILE A 117 -5.89 8.11 -12.56
C ILE A 117 -5.87 9.00 -13.81
N ARG A 118 -6.59 10.11 -13.78
CA ARG A 118 -6.55 11.13 -14.83
C ARG A 118 -6.18 12.50 -14.28
N LEU A 119 -5.80 13.42 -15.14
CA LEU A 119 -5.66 14.82 -14.78
C LEU A 119 -7.03 15.50 -14.79
N ASP A 120 -7.28 16.29 -13.75
CA ASP A 120 -8.49 17.02 -13.50
C ASP A 120 -8.15 18.36 -12.82
N THR A 121 -9.18 19.11 -12.48
CA THR A 121 -9.06 20.36 -11.71
C THR A 121 -8.65 20.10 -10.26
N ARG A 122 -8.10 21.13 -9.59
CA ARG A 122 -7.67 21.05 -8.20
C ARG A 122 -8.83 20.65 -7.26
N GLU A 123 -10.03 21.13 -7.54
CA GLU A 123 -11.24 20.89 -6.77
C GLU A 123 -11.63 19.40 -6.74
N ASN A 124 -11.25 18.66 -7.80
CA ASN A 124 -11.51 17.22 -7.93
C ASN A 124 -10.30 16.36 -7.56
N ALA A 125 -9.19 16.96 -7.10
CA ALA A 125 -7.95 16.24 -6.84
C ALA A 125 -8.13 15.16 -5.78
N THR A 126 -7.59 13.97 -6.04
CA THR A 126 -7.54 12.91 -5.04
C THR A 126 -6.39 13.18 -4.06
N VAL A 127 -6.67 13.05 -2.76
CA VAL A 127 -5.64 13.04 -1.72
C VAL A 127 -5.04 11.65 -1.65
N PHE A 128 -3.74 11.55 -1.90
CA PHE A 128 -2.96 10.32 -1.79
C PHE A 128 -2.17 10.30 -0.49
N GLN A 129 -2.26 9.18 0.23
CA GLN A 129 -1.28 8.84 1.26
C GLN A 129 -0.01 8.32 0.59
N VAL A 130 1.15 8.83 1.02
CA VAL A 130 2.45 8.32 0.58
C VAL A 130 3.01 7.40 1.64
N VAL A 131 3.17 6.13 1.31
CA VAL A 131 3.71 5.11 2.22
C VAL A 131 5.14 4.77 1.82
N ALA A 132 6.07 5.09 2.70
CA ALA A 132 7.47 4.74 2.56
C ALA A 132 7.71 3.23 2.77
N GLY A 133 8.49 2.60 1.89
CA GLY A 133 8.93 1.21 2.05
C GLY A 133 10.33 0.97 1.50
N GLY A 134 10.88 -0.23 1.74
CA GLY A 134 12.25 -0.58 1.32
C GLY A 134 12.48 -0.57 -0.20
N ARG A 135 11.40 -0.62 -1.01
CA ARG A 135 11.46 -0.58 -2.48
C ARG A 135 11.19 0.80 -3.08
N GLY A 136 10.85 1.79 -2.24
CA GLY A 136 10.40 3.10 -2.66
C GLY A 136 9.06 3.49 -2.01
N LEU A 137 8.45 4.52 -2.57
CA LEU A 137 7.18 5.09 -2.14
C LEU A 137 6.02 4.36 -2.81
N LEU A 138 4.98 4.06 -2.04
CA LEU A 138 3.68 3.63 -2.54
C LEU A 138 2.72 4.82 -2.46
N LEU A 139 1.89 4.99 -3.49
CA LEU A 139 0.77 5.92 -3.45
C LEU A 139 -0.50 5.13 -3.10
N LYS A 140 -1.26 5.62 -2.14
CA LYS A 140 -2.47 4.97 -1.64
C LYS A 140 -3.62 5.97 -1.61
N ASP A 141 -4.80 5.59 -2.10
CA ASP A 141 -6.00 6.44 -1.99
C ASP A 141 -6.67 6.31 -0.61
N ALA A 142 -7.71 7.10 -0.38
CA ALA A 142 -8.50 7.06 0.85
C ALA A 142 -9.21 5.71 1.09
N TYR A 143 -9.41 4.90 0.05
CA TYR A 143 -10.09 3.60 0.14
C TYR A 143 -9.14 2.45 0.44
N GLY A 144 -7.84 2.70 0.50
CA GLY A 144 -6.85 1.67 0.75
C GLY A 144 -6.30 0.98 -0.49
N ASN A 145 -6.62 1.48 -1.67
CA ASN A 145 -6.05 0.99 -2.92
C ASN A 145 -4.67 1.59 -3.14
N TYR A 146 -3.77 0.83 -3.75
CA TYR A 146 -2.43 1.28 -4.12
C TYR A 146 -2.35 1.57 -5.62
N ALA A 147 -1.48 2.50 -5.99
CA ALA A 147 -1.10 2.69 -7.38
C ALA A 147 -0.39 1.43 -7.91
N THR A 148 -0.81 1.01 -9.09
CA THR A 148 -0.36 -0.21 -9.77
C THR A 148 -0.30 0.01 -11.27
N TYR A 149 0.35 -0.89 -11.99
CA TYR A 149 0.38 -0.88 -13.45
C TYR A 149 0.31 -2.30 -14.00
N PRO A 150 -0.30 -2.52 -15.18
CA PRO A 150 -0.38 -3.85 -15.78
C PRO A 150 1.00 -4.37 -16.19
N ILE A 151 1.18 -5.69 -16.08
CA ILE A 151 2.35 -6.38 -16.64
C ILE A 151 2.05 -6.63 -18.11
N GLY A 152 2.64 -5.81 -18.98
CA GLY A 152 2.39 -5.82 -20.42
C GLY A 152 1.36 -4.77 -20.87
N GLY A 153 1.46 -4.35 -22.14
CA GLY A 153 0.68 -3.24 -22.68
C GLY A 153 1.14 -1.87 -22.16
N LYS A 154 0.26 -0.87 -22.28
CA LYS A 154 0.54 0.49 -21.75
C LYS A 154 0.47 0.48 -20.22
N GLY A 155 1.45 1.13 -19.60
CA GLY A 155 1.61 1.17 -18.15
C GLY A 155 0.65 2.13 -17.44
N TRP A 156 -0.63 2.13 -17.81
CA TRP A 156 -1.65 2.97 -17.18
C TRP A 156 -1.66 2.75 -15.67
N LEU A 157 -1.52 3.84 -14.91
CA LEU A 157 -1.59 3.76 -13.47
C LEU A 157 -3.03 3.56 -13.04
N GLN A 158 -3.21 2.59 -12.15
CA GLN A 158 -4.51 2.22 -11.64
C GLN A 158 -4.48 1.95 -10.14
N MET A 159 -5.60 2.17 -9.48
CA MET A 159 -5.77 1.96 -8.04
C MET A 159 -6.39 0.59 -7.79
N TYR A 160 -5.68 -0.29 -7.07
CA TYR A 160 -6.20 -1.58 -6.61
C TYR A 160 -5.73 -1.91 -5.19
N ALA A 161 -6.60 -2.53 -4.38
CA ALA A 161 -6.26 -3.03 -3.04
C ALA A 161 -5.27 -4.20 -3.05
N SER A 162 -5.23 -4.96 -4.15
CA SER A 162 -4.35 -6.12 -4.33
C SER A 162 -4.01 -6.33 -5.80
N VAL A 163 -2.86 -6.94 -6.07
CA VAL A 163 -2.45 -7.32 -7.43
C VAL A 163 -2.47 -8.83 -7.60
N LEU A 164 -2.98 -9.28 -8.75
CA LEU A 164 -2.81 -10.66 -9.18
C LEU A 164 -1.42 -10.82 -9.82
N PRO A 165 -0.58 -11.76 -9.34
CA PRO A 165 0.73 -12.00 -9.93
C PRO A 165 0.64 -12.24 -11.44
N ASN A 166 1.63 -11.76 -12.20
CA ASN A 166 1.73 -11.83 -13.66
C ASN A 166 0.74 -10.97 -14.47
N PHE A 167 -0.23 -10.32 -13.83
CA PHE A 167 -1.12 -9.37 -14.50
C PHE A 167 -0.80 -7.93 -14.18
N ARG A 168 -0.25 -7.67 -12.99
CA ARG A 168 -0.10 -6.32 -12.46
C ARG A 168 0.98 -6.29 -11.38
N ASP A 169 1.67 -5.17 -11.30
CA ASP A 169 2.61 -4.87 -10.24
C ASP A 169 2.17 -3.63 -9.46
N PHE A 170 2.58 -3.57 -8.19
CA PHE A 170 2.51 -2.34 -7.41
C PHE A 170 3.52 -1.33 -7.93
N GLY A 171 3.09 -0.06 -8.05
CA GLY A 171 3.97 1.06 -8.35
C GLY A 171 4.79 1.43 -7.12
N TYR A 172 6.05 1.01 -7.09
CA TYR A 172 7.01 1.52 -6.12
C TYR A 172 7.79 2.64 -6.76
N PHE A 173 7.79 3.83 -6.19
CA PHE A 173 8.37 5.00 -6.82
C PHE A 173 9.55 5.57 -6.05
N ARG A 174 10.55 6.05 -6.78
CA ARG A 174 11.58 6.95 -6.27
C ARG A 174 11.29 8.36 -6.77
N VAL A 175 11.74 9.33 -5.98
CA VAL A 175 11.68 10.74 -6.35
C VAL A 175 13.05 11.15 -6.90
N GLN A 176 13.05 11.83 -8.05
CA GLN A 176 14.22 12.39 -8.69
C GLN A 176 14.03 13.89 -8.91
N GLN A 177 15.01 14.70 -8.51
CA GLN A 177 14.99 16.17 -8.67
C GLN A 177 15.53 16.60 -10.03
#